data_AF-A0A6L7XDL7-F1
#
_entry.id   AF-A0A6L7XDL7-F1
#
_cell.length_a   1.000
_cell.length_b   1.000
_cell.length_c   1.000
_cell.angle_alpha   90.00
_cell.angle_beta   90.00
_cell.angle_gamma   90.00
#
_symmetry.space_group_name_H-M   'P 1'
#
loop_
_entity.id
_entity.type
_entity.pdbx_description
1 polymer ?
#
loop_
_entity_poly.entity_id
_entity_poly.type
_entity_poly.pdbx_seq_one_letter_code
_entity_poly.pdbx_strand_id
1 'polypeptide(L)'
;MIDTGAEVSCVNEGIGSMLGLEPVSRYRVKTPSGFSVHNVYQLRVTLGPGLDLPPDPIDVEVPEVEIDVGAMLIGRDILSHGEMAWYGHDERFELVLPRSFVTAL
;
A
#
# COMPACT_ATOMS: atom_id res chain seq x y z
N MET A 1 -2.60 -3.38 -7.16
CA MET A 1 -3.99 -3.89 -7.10
C MET A 1 -4.68 -3.31 -5.87
N ILE A 2 -5.98 -3.00 -5.93
CA ILE A 2 -6.78 -2.61 -4.76
C ILE A 2 -7.50 -3.86 -4.25
N ASP A 3 -7.42 -4.17 -2.96
CA ASP A 3 -8.08 -5.31 -2.33
C ASP A 3 -8.74 -4.91 -1.01
N THR A 4 -10.06 -4.81 -1.01
CA THR A 4 -10.84 -4.45 0.19
C THR A 4 -10.93 -5.58 1.22
N GLY A 5 -10.64 -6.82 0.82
CA GLY A 5 -10.61 -8.00 1.69
C GLY A 5 -9.34 -8.07 2.53
N ALA A 6 -8.24 -7.51 2.04
CA ALA A 6 -6.97 -7.45 2.74
C ALA A 6 -6.98 -6.42 3.88
N GLU A 7 -6.58 -6.84 5.09
CA GLU A 7 -6.43 -5.94 6.23
C GLU A 7 -5.20 -5.05 6.09
N VAL A 8 -4.09 -5.63 5.62
CA VAL A 8 -2.77 -5.00 5.51
C VAL A 8 -2.34 -5.02 4.04
N SER A 9 -1.76 -3.92 3.57
CA SER A 9 -1.15 -3.80 2.25
C SER A 9 0.15 -4.58 2.17
N CYS A 10 0.51 -5.08 1.00
CA CYS A 10 1.79 -5.77 0.81
C CYS A 10 2.46 -5.38 -0.50
N VAL A 11 3.77 -5.54 -0.56
CA VAL A 11 4.58 -5.33 -1.76
C VAL A 11 5.13 -6.64 -2.27
N ASN A 12 5.39 -6.69 -3.58
CA ASN A 12 6.00 -7.85 -4.21
C ASN A 12 7.46 -8.01 -3.79
N GLU A 13 7.97 -9.23 -3.91
CA GLU A 13 9.36 -9.54 -3.65
C GLU A 13 10.31 -8.70 -4.51
N GLY A 14 11.36 -8.18 -3.90
CA GLY A 14 12.38 -7.36 -4.54
C GLY A 14 12.07 -5.86 -4.52
N ILE A 15 10.87 -5.43 -4.14
CA ILE A 15 10.52 -3.99 -4.05
C ILE A 15 11.39 -3.29 -3.01
N GLY A 16 11.63 -3.91 -1.84
CA GLY A 16 12.49 -3.33 -0.81
C GLY A 16 13.91 -3.08 -1.35
N SER A 17 14.51 -4.11 -1.96
CA SER A 17 15.84 -4.04 -2.57
C SER A 17 15.93 -3.03 -3.71
N MET A 18 14.91 -2.97 -4.58
CA MET A 18 14.84 -2.01 -5.68
C MET A 18 14.83 -0.56 -5.19
N LEU A 19 14.15 -0.30 -4.07
CA LEU A 19 14.08 1.01 -3.44
C LEU A 19 15.26 1.30 -2.51
N GLY A 20 16.20 0.36 -2.34
CA GLY A 20 17.35 0.49 -1.44
C GLY A 20 16.95 0.58 0.04
N LEU A 21 15.86 -0.08 0.42
CA LEU A 21 15.32 -0.04 1.78
C LEU A 21 15.87 -1.18 2.64
N GLU A 22 16.10 -0.87 3.91
CA GLU A 22 16.39 -1.88 4.93
C GLU A 22 15.08 -2.31 5.62
N PRO A 23 14.89 -3.60 5.91
CA PRO A 23 13.72 -4.08 6.66
C PRO A 23 13.66 -3.45 8.06
N VAL A 24 12.47 -2.96 8.45
CA VAL A 24 12.23 -2.42 9.81
C VAL A 24 11.81 -3.51 10.78
N SER A 25 11.20 -4.58 10.28
CA SER A 25 10.83 -5.74 11.08
C SER A 25 10.72 -7.00 10.20
N ARG A 26 10.35 -8.12 10.82
CA ARG A 26 10.09 -9.39 10.13
C ARG A 26 8.76 -9.96 10.59
N TYR A 27 7.89 -10.32 9.65
CA TYR A 27 6.57 -10.87 9.90
C TYR A 27 6.52 -12.35 9.54
N ARG A 28 5.93 -13.17 10.41
CA ARG A 28 5.85 -14.62 10.20
C ARG A 28 4.46 -14.99 9.67
N VAL A 29 4.38 -15.30 8.38
CA VAL A 29 3.15 -15.75 7.73
C VAL A 29 3.05 -17.27 7.85
N LYS A 30 1.86 -17.79 8.16
CA LYS A 30 1.58 -19.22 8.14
C LYS A 30 1.14 -19.62 6.73
N THR A 31 1.88 -20.52 6.10
CA THR A 31 1.59 -21.07 4.77
C THR A 31 1.23 -22.56 4.87
N PRO A 32 0.65 -23.18 3.84
CA PRO A 32 0.35 -24.62 3.84
C PRO A 32 1.59 -25.51 4.04
N SER A 33 2.77 -25.02 3.65
CA SER A 33 4.06 -25.71 3.80
C SER A 33 4.81 -25.39 5.11
N GLY A 34 4.26 -24.52 5.97
CA GLY A 34 4.85 -24.20 7.27
C GLY A 34 4.71 -22.73 7.63
N PHE A 35 5.82 -22.10 8.00
CA PHE A 35 5.87 -20.66 8.22
C PHE A 35 6.94 -20.06 7.34
N SER A 36 6.61 -18.96 6.66
CA SER A 36 7.56 -18.12 5.96
C SER A 36 7.75 -16.83 6.76
N VAL A 37 9.01 -16.38 6.84
CA VAL A 37 9.34 -15.10 7.46
C VAL A 37 9.57 -14.11 6.34
N HIS A 38 8.79 -13.05 6.34
CA HIS A 38 8.81 -12.00 5.35
C HIS A 38 9.40 -10.73 5.96
N ASN A 39 10.20 -10.01 5.17
CA ASN A 39 10.66 -8.69 5.56
C ASN A 39 9.48 -7.73 5.58
N VAL A 40 9.51 -6.78 6.50
CA VAL A 40 8.55 -5.67 6.56
C VAL A 40 9.32 -4.38 6.34
N TYR A 41 8.80 -3.54 5.47
CA TYR A 41 9.40 -2.25 5.15
C TYR A 41 8.48 -1.11 5.57
N GLN A 42 9.07 -0.03 6.08
CA GLN A 42 8.36 1.23 6.27
C GLN A 42 8.36 1.97 4.94
N LEU A 43 7.17 2.21 4.38
CA LEU A 43 7.01 2.97 3.15
C LEU A 43 6.26 4.27 3.40
N ARG A 44 6.62 5.28 2.61
CA ARG A 44 5.81 6.49 2.41
C ARG A 44 5.14 6.41 1.05
N VAL A 45 3.87 6.06 1.03
CA VAL A 45 3.09 5.83 -0.19
C VAL A 45 2.50 7.15 -0.66
N THR A 46 2.80 7.53 -1.91
CA THR A 46 2.17 8.68 -2.58
C THR A 46 1.25 8.17 -3.68
N LEU A 47 -0.01 8.56 -3.64
CA LEU A 47 -1.03 8.21 -4.63
C LEU A 47 -1.35 9.42 -5.52
N GLY A 48 -1.77 9.15 -6.76
CA GLY A 48 -2.02 10.20 -7.75
C GLY A 48 -0.77 10.98 -8.19
N PRO A 49 0.35 10.30 -8.53
CA PRO A 49 1.49 11.00 -9.12
C PRO A 49 1.05 11.72 -10.40
N GLY A 50 1.39 13.01 -10.52
CA GLY A 50 1.01 13.84 -11.67
C GLY A 50 -0.29 14.64 -11.49
N LEU A 51 -0.98 14.53 -10.36
CA LEU A 51 -2.02 15.49 -9.99
C LEU A 51 -1.35 16.82 -9.56
N ASP A 52 -1.92 17.95 -9.99
CA ASP A 52 -1.44 19.30 -9.59
C ASP A 52 -1.37 19.46 -8.06
N LEU A 53 -2.30 18.80 -7.38
CA LEU A 53 -2.33 18.66 -5.94
C LEU A 53 -2.59 17.18 -5.63
N PRO A 54 -1.57 16.40 -5.24
CA PRO A 54 -1.79 15.03 -4.78
C PRO A 54 -2.31 15.01 -3.33
N PRO A 55 -2.89 13.90 -2.85
CA PRO A 55 -3.19 13.70 -1.42
C PRO A 55 -1.94 13.68 -0.55
N ASP A 56 -2.13 13.75 0.76
CA ASP A 56 -1.03 13.59 1.70
C ASP A 56 -0.42 12.18 1.57
N PRO A 57 0.92 12.03 1.65
CA PRO A 57 1.54 10.71 1.68
C PRO A 57 1.10 9.91 2.89
N ILE A 58 0.97 8.59 2.73
CA ILE A 58 0.55 7.68 3.77
C ILE A 58 1.76 6.84 4.19
N ASP A 59 2.14 6.93 5.45
CA ASP A 59 3.21 6.12 6.03
C ASP A 59 2.62 4.77 6.49
N VAL A 60 3.16 3.66 5.97
CA VAL A 60 2.67 2.29 6.27
C VAL A 60 3.82 1.30 6.44
N GLU A 61 3.60 0.28 7.29
CA GLU A 61 4.45 -0.91 7.34
C GLU A 61 3.86 -1.99 6.45
N VAL A 62 4.62 -2.42 5.44
CA VAL A 62 4.14 -3.42 4.48
C VAL A 62 5.05 -4.64 4.47
N PRO A 63 4.51 -5.85 4.64
CA PRO A 63 5.26 -7.07 4.37
C PRO A 63 5.56 -7.22 2.88
N GLU A 64 6.70 -7.81 2.59
CA GLU A 64 7.10 -8.25 1.26
C GLU A 64 6.73 -9.71 1.07
N VAL A 65 5.79 -9.98 0.17
CA VAL A 65 5.25 -11.31 -0.10
C VAL A 65 5.13 -11.51 -1.60
N GLU A 66 5.27 -12.75 -2.05
CA GLU A 66 5.03 -13.10 -3.45
C GLU A 66 3.56 -12.82 -3.79
N ILE A 67 3.34 -11.86 -4.71
CA ILE A 67 2.01 -11.54 -5.24
C ILE A 67 2.03 -11.66 -6.77
N ASP A 68 1.02 -12.32 -7.32
CA ASP A 68 0.87 -12.50 -8.78
C ASP A 68 0.43 -11.20 -9.50
N VAL A 69 0.30 -10.09 -8.78
CA VAL A 69 -0.42 -8.88 -9.20
C VAL A 69 0.38 -7.61 -8.98
N GLY A 70 1.21 -7.28 -9.97
CA GLY A 70 1.95 -6.01 -10.01
C GLY A 70 2.95 -5.85 -8.84
N ALA A 71 3.24 -4.59 -8.49
CA ALA A 71 4.23 -4.25 -7.47
C ALA A 71 3.67 -4.20 -6.04
N MET A 72 2.37 -3.93 -5.88
CA MET A 72 1.76 -3.70 -4.58
C MET A 72 0.27 -4.06 -4.60
N LEU A 73 -0.19 -4.65 -3.50
CA LEU A 73 -1.60 -4.80 -3.14
C LEU A 73 -1.92 -3.77 -2.04
N ILE A 74 -2.93 -2.94 -2.29
CA ILE A 74 -3.40 -1.87 -1.41
C ILE A 74 -4.61 -2.39 -0.65
N GLY A 75 -4.43 -2.61 0.66
CA GLY A 75 -5.43 -3.11 1.61
C GLY A 75 -6.09 -2.01 2.43
N ARG A 76 -6.90 -2.42 3.42
CA ARG A 76 -7.69 -1.50 4.26
C ARG A 76 -6.85 -0.57 5.11
N ASP A 77 -5.65 -0.95 5.50
CA ASP A 77 -4.69 -0.08 6.18
C ASP A 77 -4.44 1.23 5.42
N ILE A 78 -4.33 1.20 4.09
CA ILE A 78 -4.23 2.41 3.26
C ILE A 78 -5.62 2.96 2.92
N LEU A 79 -6.56 2.10 2.50
CA LEU A 79 -7.86 2.55 2.00
C LEU A 79 -8.70 3.26 3.09
N SER A 80 -8.51 2.90 4.36
CA SER A 80 -9.23 3.51 5.49
C SER A 80 -8.81 4.96 5.78
N HIS A 81 -7.76 5.48 5.15
CA HIS A 81 -7.40 6.89 5.24
C HIS A 81 -8.37 7.81 4.49
N GLY A 82 -9.28 7.27 3.67
CA GLY A 82 -10.21 8.07 2.89
C GLY A 82 -11.52 7.37 2.56
N GLU A 83 -12.21 7.90 1.56
CA GLU A 83 -13.47 7.37 1.04
C GLU A 83 -13.21 6.72 -0.32
N MET A 84 -13.66 5.48 -0.50
CA MET A 84 -13.51 4.74 -1.75
C MET A 84 -14.88 4.46 -2.38
N ALA A 85 -14.99 4.71 -3.68
CA ALA A 85 -16.15 4.37 -4.48
C ALA A 85 -15.76 3.43 -5.64
N TRP A 86 -16.55 2.37 -5.85
CA TRP A 86 -16.45 1.49 -7.01
C TRP A 86 -17.59 1.82 -7.98
N TYR A 87 -17.24 2.16 -9.21
CA TYR A 87 -18.16 2.42 -10.31
C TYR A 87 -18.19 1.21 -11.24
N GLY A 88 -19.10 0.27 -10.96
CA GLY A 88 -19.10 -1.03 -11.64
C GLY A 88 -19.46 -1.00 -13.12
N HIS A 89 -20.13 0.04 -13.59
CA HIS A 89 -20.40 0.21 -15.02
C HIS A 89 -19.11 0.42 -15.82
N ASP A 90 -18.14 1.12 -15.23
CA ASP A 90 -16.91 1.57 -15.89
C ASP A 90 -15.66 0.87 -15.36
N GLU A 91 -15.84 -0.15 -14.50
CA GLU A 91 -14.75 -0.87 -13.82
C GLU A 91 -13.72 0.06 -13.14
N ARG A 92 -14.21 1.18 -12.61
CA ARG A 92 -13.37 2.28 -12.10
C ARG A 92 -13.48 2.40 -10.59
N PHE A 93 -12.35 2.68 -9.96
CA PHE A 93 -12.28 3.10 -8.57
C PHE A 93 -12.04 4.61 -8.49
N GLU A 94 -12.69 5.28 -7.55
CA GLU A 94 -12.27 6.57 -7.04
C GLU A 94 -11.89 6.42 -5.57
N LEU A 95 -10.81 7.09 -5.17
CA LEU A 95 -10.34 7.15 -3.80
C LEU A 95 -10.11 8.62 -3.44
N VAL A 96 -10.89 9.12 -2.51
CA VAL A 96 -10.80 10.48 -1.98
C VAL A 96 -10.01 10.42 -0.69
N LEU A 97 -8.79 10.94 -0.71
CA LEU A 97 -7.87 10.94 0.41
C LEU A 97 -7.71 12.36 0.98
N PRO A 98 -7.40 12.48 2.30
CA PRO A 98 -7.16 13.76 2.93
C PRO A 98 -5.96 14.48 2.31
N ARG A 99 -6.02 15.79 2.37
CA ARG A 99 -4.92 16.69 2.04
C ARG A 99 -4.85 17.77 3.11
N SER A 100 -3.69 17.91 3.71
CA SER A 100 -3.39 18.97 4.64
C SER A 100 -3.01 20.21 3.84
N PHE A 101 -3.79 21.29 3.98
CA PHE A 101 -3.33 22.58 3.48
C PHE A 101 -2.18 23.05 4.38
N VAL A 102 -0.96 23.09 3.85
CA VAL A 102 0.10 23.87 4.47
C VAL A 102 -0.32 25.33 4.34
N THR A 103 -0.93 25.86 5.39
CA THR A 103 -1.04 27.31 5.55
C THR A 103 0.40 27.79 5.75
N ALA A 104 0.99 28.35 4.70
CA ALA A 104 2.26 29.04 4.83
C ALA A 104 2.08 30.16 5.87
N LEU A 105 2.68 29.97 7.04
CA LEU A 105 2.93 31.03 8.02
C LEU A 105 4.20 31.78 7.64
#